data_AF-A0A5K1HPR6-F1
#
_entry.id   AF-A0A5K1HPR6-F1
#
_cell.length_a   1.000
_cell.length_b   1.000
_cell.length_c   1.000
_cell.angle_alpha   90.00
_cell.angle_beta   90.00
_cell.angle_gamma   90.00
#
_symmetry.space_group_name_H-M   'P 1'
#
loop_
_entity.id
_entity.type
_entity.pdbx_description
1 polymer ?
#
loop_
_entity_poly.entity_id
_entity_poly.type
_entity_poly.pdbx_seq_one_letter_code
_entity_poly.pdbx_strand_id
1 'polypeptide(L)'
;ATSLNACYGATNALLNTLNWIASPSWDGRYGIVVATDVAVYEEGPARPTGGAGAIALLISNKPKIALSPIRASYIDDQYDFYKPIP
;
A
#
# COMPACT_ATOMS: atom_id res chain seq x y z
N ALA A 1 -9.65 3.82 -6.50
CA ALA A 1 -9.26 4.97 -5.68
C ALA A 1 -7.80 4.79 -5.28
N THR A 2 -7.01 5.86 -5.32
CA THR A 2 -5.60 5.86 -4.89
C THR A 2 -5.53 6.11 -3.39
N SER A 3 -4.74 5.33 -2.65
CA SER A 3 -4.52 5.50 -1.22
C SER A 3 -3.11 6.05 -0.99
N LEU A 4 -3.01 7.19 -0.30
CA LEU A 4 -1.75 7.91 -0.12
C LEU A 4 -1.47 8.15 1.36
N ASN A 5 -0.36 7.60 1.85
CA ASN A 5 0.30 7.98 3.09
C ASN A 5 1.71 7.36 3.04
N ALA A 6 2.71 8.14 2.62
CA ALA A 6 4.09 7.69 2.42
C ALA A 6 4.17 6.25 1.83
N CYS A 7 5.02 5.40 2.40
CA CYS A 7 5.18 4.01 1.98
C CYS A 7 4.00 3.08 2.37
N TYR A 8 3.03 3.55 3.18
CA TYR A 8 1.91 2.73 3.70
C TYR A 8 0.75 2.56 2.70
N GLY A 9 0.69 3.38 1.65
CA GLY A 9 -0.44 3.45 0.73
C GLY A 9 -0.90 2.10 0.16
N ALA A 10 0.05 1.24 -0.22
CA ALA A 10 -0.25 -0.09 -0.75
C ALA A 10 -0.83 -1.06 0.30
N THR A 11 -0.37 -0.98 1.56
CA THR A 11 -0.93 -1.77 2.66
C THR A 11 -2.40 -1.38 2.88
N ASN A 12 -2.71 -0.09 2.87
CA ASN A 12 -4.11 0.35 2.98
C ASN A 12 -4.95 -0.11 1.78
N ALA A 13 -4.40 -0.03 0.56
CA ALA A 13 -5.08 -0.54 -0.64
C ALA A 13 -5.36 -2.05 -0.54
N LEU A 14 -4.40 -2.84 -0.03
CA LEU A 14 -4.58 -4.26 0.23
C LEU A 14 -5.70 -4.53 1.24
N LEU A 15 -5.72 -3.82 2.36
CA LEU A 15 -6.78 -3.95 3.36
C LEU A 15 -8.15 -3.58 2.79
N ASN A 16 -8.23 -2.51 1.99
CA ASN A 16 -9.45 -2.12 1.30
C ASN A 16 -9.94 -3.20 0.34
N THR A 17 -9.05 -3.82 -0.44
CA THR A 17 -9.41 -4.90 -1.36
C THR A 17 -9.86 -6.17 -0.62
N LEU A 18 -9.22 -6.53 0.48
CA LEU A 18 -9.66 -7.65 1.32
C LEU A 18 -11.05 -7.39 1.91
N ASN A 19 -11.30 -6.18 2.40
CA ASN A 19 -12.61 -5.78 2.92
C ASN A 19 -13.68 -5.83 1.81
N TRP A 20 -13.35 -5.39 0.59
CA TRP A 20 -14.26 -5.47 -0.55
C TRP A 20 -14.60 -6.92 -0.90
N ILE A 21 -13.61 -7.81 -1.01
CA ILE A 21 -13.83 -9.25 -1.30
C ILE A 21 -14.70 -9.90 -0.21
N ALA A 22 -14.56 -9.49 1.05
CA ALA A 22 -15.36 -9.98 2.16
C ALA A 22 -16.75 -9.33 2.27
N SER A 23 -17.05 -8.30 1.46
CA SER A 23 -18.29 -7.53 1.54
C SER A 23 -19.43 -8.14 0.72
N PRO A 24 -20.70 -7.83 1.03
CA PRO A 24 -21.84 -8.18 0.19
C PRO A 24 -21.80 -7.57 -1.22
N SER A 25 -21.01 -6.51 -1.41
CA SER A 25 -20.82 -5.84 -2.70
C SER A 25 -19.78 -6.52 -3.59
N TRP A 26 -19.19 -7.63 -3.14
CA TRP A 26 -18.27 -8.41 -3.96
C TRP A 26 -19.03 -9.12 -5.09
N ASP A 27 -18.52 -8.99 -6.31
CA ASP A 27 -19.15 -9.52 -7.51
C ASP A 27 -18.47 -10.81 -8.03
N GLY A 28 -17.64 -11.45 -7.21
CA GLY A 28 -16.93 -12.68 -7.55
C GLY A 28 -15.63 -12.47 -8.33
N ARG A 29 -15.27 -11.25 -8.72
CA ARG A 29 -14.02 -10.97 -9.46
C ARG A 29 -12.80 -10.87 -8.54
N TYR A 30 -11.61 -11.02 -9.12
CA TYR A 30 -10.37 -10.76 -8.40
C TYR A 30 -10.21 -9.27 -8.10
N GLY A 31 -9.60 -8.98 -6.95
CA GLY A 31 -9.04 -7.67 -6.68
C GLY A 31 -7.60 -7.60 -7.18
N ILE A 32 -7.17 -6.44 -7.67
CA ILE A 32 -5.76 -6.20 -8.00
C ILE A 32 -5.30 -4.98 -7.20
N VAL A 33 -4.21 -5.15 -6.47
CA VAL A 33 -3.53 -4.08 -5.74
C VAL A 33 -2.19 -3.85 -6.40
N VAL A 34 -1.91 -2.60 -6.76
CA VAL A 34 -0.62 -2.21 -7.34
C VAL A 34 0.10 -1.30 -6.36
N ALA A 35 1.30 -1.71 -5.97
CA ALA A 35 2.24 -0.88 -5.22
C ALA A 35 3.32 -0.42 -6.19
N THR A 36 3.52 0.88 -6.37
CA THR A 36 4.57 1.42 -7.23
C THR A 36 5.09 2.73 -6.69
N ASP A 37 6.39 2.92 -6.75
CA ASP A 37 7.05 4.15 -6.29
C ASP A 37 8.37 4.40 -7.03
N VAL A 38 8.77 5.66 -7.06
CA VAL A 38 10.06 6.16 -7.51
C VAL A 38 10.60 7.08 -6.41
N ALA A 39 11.45 6.52 -5.56
CA ALA A 39 12.09 7.22 -4.46
C ALA A 39 13.36 7.92 -4.95
N VAL A 40 13.25 9.21 -5.22
CA VAL A 40 14.35 10.10 -5.61
C VAL A 40 14.58 11.13 -4.50
N TYR A 41 15.85 11.32 -4.15
CA TYR A 41 16.29 12.30 -3.17
C TYR A 41 17.29 13.26 -3.82
N GLU A 42 17.33 14.50 -3.32
CA GLU A 42 18.33 15.49 -3.71
C GLU A 42 19.76 15.07 -3.32
N GLU A 43 20.75 15.89 -3.69
CA GLU A 43 22.12 15.64 -3.27
C GLU A 43 22.25 15.61 -1.74
N GLY A 44 22.87 14.57 -1.21
CA GLY A 44 23.04 14.41 0.22
C GLY A 44 23.11 12.95 0.66
N PRO A 45 23.11 12.70 1.98
CA PRO A 45 23.27 11.36 2.55
C PRO A 45 22.10 10.42 2.29
N ALA A 46 20.90 10.92 1.96
CA ALA A 46 19.73 10.10 1.62
C ALA A 46 19.75 9.59 0.17
N ARG A 47 20.54 10.18 -0.73
CA ARG A 47 20.59 9.80 -2.15
C ARG A 47 20.86 8.30 -2.38
N PRO A 48 21.77 7.63 -1.65
CA PRO A 48 22.00 6.19 -1.80
C PRO A 48 20.84 5.31 -1.36
N THR A 49 19.84 5.84 -0.65
CA THR A 49 18.67 5.08 -0.16
C THR A 49 17.47 5.16 -1.12
N GLY A 50 17.63 5.78 -2.29
CA GLY A 50 16.60 5.82 -3.33
C GLY A 50 16.41 4.49 -4.03
N GLY A 51 15.41 4.44 -4.91
CA GLY A 51 15.08 3.23 -5.67
C GLY A 51 13.76 3.39 -6.43
N ALA A 52 13.45 2.43 -7.29
CA ALA A 52 12.19 2.40 -8.02
C ALA A 52 11.70 0.96 -8.18
N GLY A 53 10.38 0.78 -8.16
CA GLY A 53 9.80 -0.56 -8.29
C GLY A 53 8.28 -0.56 -8.44
N ALA A 54 7.76 -1.71 -8.86
CA ALA A 54 6.33 -1.98 -8.92
C ALA A 54 6.03 -3.45 -8.58
N ILE A 55 4.95 -3.67 -7.84
CA ILE A 55 4.43 -4.99 -7.46
C ILE A 55 2.91 -4.99 -7.70
N ALA A 56 2.41 -6.04 -8.35
CA ALA A 56 0.98 -6.30 -8.50
C ALA A 56 0.59 -7.55 -7.70
N LEU A 57 -0.39 -7.40 -6.81
CA LEU A 57 -0.92 -8.47 -5.98
C LEU A 57 -2.34 -8.82 -6.47
N LEU A 58 -2.53 -10.08 -6.87
CA LEU A 58 -3.86 -10.60 -7.21
C LEU A 58 -4.51 -11.17 -5.95
N ILE A 59 -5.66 -10.61 -5.57
CA ILE A 59 -6.38 -10.94 -4.34
C ILE A 59 -7.63 -11.75 -4.66
N SER A 60 -7.85 -12.83 -3.92
CA SER A 60 -8.98 -13.73 -4.10
C SER A 60 -9.48 -14.28 -2.77
N ASN A 61 -10.69 -14.85 -2.77
CA ASN A 61 -11.27 -15.56 -1.63
C ASN A 61 -10.70 -16.99 -1.43
N LYS A 62 -9.81 -17.46 -2.32
CA LYS A 62 -9.12 -18.76 -2.22
C LYS A 62 -7.60 -18.57 -2.40
N PRO A 63 -6.94 -17.81 -1.50
CA PRO A 63 -5.55 -17.43 -1.69
C PRO A 63 -4.60 -18.59 -1.39
N LYS A 64 -3.45 -18.61 -2.09
CA LYS A 64 -2.31 -19.48 -1.74
C LYS A 64 -1.55 -19.00 -0.50
N ILE A 65 -1.58 -17.68 -0.27
CA ILE A 65 -0.99 -17.02 0.89
C ILE A 65 -2.14 -16.33 1.63
N ALA A 66 -2.55 -16.93 2.75
CA ALA A 66 -3.60 -16.34 3.59
C ALA A 66 -3.02 -15.28 4.51
N LEU A 67 -3.77 -14.20 4.72
CA LEU A 67 -3.43 -13.19 5.72
C LEU A 67 -4.11 -13.51 7.04
N SER A 68 -3.39 -13.32 8.14
CA SER A 68 -3.96 -13.43 9.48
C SER A 68 -5.07 -12.39 9.68
N PRO A 69 -6.19 -12.73 10.35
CA PRO A 69 -7.20 -11.74 10.73
C PRO A 69 -6.71 -10.80 11.84
N ILE A 70 -5.65 -11.20 12.57
CA ILE A 70 -5.09 -10.41 13.67
C ILE A 70 -4.23 -9.29 13.08
N ARG A 71 -4.57 -8.04 13.41
CA ARG A 71 -3.85 -6.84 12.96
C ARG A 71 -3.92 -5.72 14.00
N ALA A 72 -2.93 -4.85 13.98
CA ALA A 72 -2.88 -3.62 14.76
C ALA A 72 -2.43 -2.45 13.88
N SER A 73 -2.73 -1.22 14.28
CA SER A 73 -2.32 -0.02 13.58
C SER A 73 -1.99 1.07 14.59
N TYR A 74 -0.95 1.85 14.29
CA TYR A 74 -0.59 3.07 15.00
C TYR A 74 -0.44 4.16 13.95
N ILE A 75 -1.14 5.27 14.16
CA ILE A 75 -1.17 6.41 13.25
C ILE A 75 -1.11 7.64 14.15
N ASP A 76 -0.20 8.55 13.84
CA ASP A 76 0.03 9.77 14.60
C ASP A 76 0.28 10.95 13.66
N ASP A 77 0.01 12.16 14.13
CA ASP A 77 0.28 13.39 13.39
C ASP A 77 1.74 13.80 13.61
N GLN A 78 2.58 13.64 12.58
CA GLN A 78 4.03 13.85 12.67
C GLN A 78 4.57 14.55 11.41
N TYR A 79 5.64 15.32 11.60
CA TYR A 79 6.40 15.99 10.53
C TYR A 79 7.79 15.38 10.39
N ASP A 80 7.86 14.05 10.28
CA ASP A 80 9.11 13.29 10.16
C ASP A 80 9.64 13.24 8.72
N PHE A 81 8.80 12.88 7.76
CA PHE A 81 9.13 12.86 6.33
C PHE A 81 7.90 13.15 5.47
N TYR A 82 7.88 14.31 4.82
CA TYR A 82 6.77 14.77 3.99
C TYR A 82 7.29 15.52 2.74
N LYS A 83 6.44 15.61 1.71
CA LYS A 83 6.74 16.29 0.43
C LYS A 83 5.76 17.46 0.23
N PRO A 84 5.99 18.63 0.86
CA PRO A 84 5.06 19.76 0.81
C PRO A 84 5.19 20.59 -0.48
N ILE A 85 6.31 20.46 -1.18
CA ILE A 85 6.60 21.16 -2.44
C ILE A 85 6.03 20.30 -3.58
N PRO A 86 5.16 20.87 -4.43
CA PRO A 86 4.57 20.16 -5.58
C PRO A 86 5.58 19.69 -6.63
#